data_AF-A0A850DST0-F1
#
_entry.id   AF-A0A850DST0-F1
#
_cell.length_a   1.000
_cell.length_b   1.000
_cell.length_c   1.000
_cell.angle_alpha   90.00
_cell.angle_beta   90.00
_cell.angle_gamma   90.00
#
_symmetry.space_group_name_H-M   'P 1'
#
loop_
_entity.id
_entity.type
_entity.pdbx_description
1 polymer ?
#
loop_
_entity_poly.entity_id
_entity_poly.type
_entity_poly.pdbx_seq_one_letter_code
_entity_poly.pdbx_strand_id
1 'polypeptide(L)'
;MSVNDLSAVLWRERELLELLTFKLEEEQLLLAAGRSRWVSHASREVEQVLERLRSAGLERAASSAVVAEEWGVSPDAPLRDVVAAAPDGPWGEILAAHLGAMVELTTQIGSLRDENDRFLRAAAQATEETLAGSVTCAATYDASGVPAAGSERARLFEGTL
;
A
#
# COMPACT_ATOMS: atom_id res chain seq x y z
N MET A 1 -0.45 3.44 -32.87
CA MET A 1 -1.06 2.75 -31.73
C MET A 1 -2.51 2.51 -32.09
N SER A 2 -3.09 1.38 -31.72
CA SER A 2 -4.45 0.95 -32.01
C SER A 2 -5.16 0.51 -30.73
N VAL A 3 -6.47 0.24 -30.80
CA VAL A 3 -7.22 -0.36 -29.68
C VAL A 3 -6.61 -1.68 -29.18
N ASN A 4 -5.96 -2.47 -30.05
CA ASN A 4 -5.22 -3.66 -29.63
C ASN A 4 -4.03 -3.31 -28.74
N ASP A 5 -3.30 -2.24 -29.07
CA ASP A 5 -2.15 -1.78 -28.29
C ASP A 5 -2.62 -1.28 -26.92
N LEU A 6 -3.73 -0.53 -26.87
CA LEU A 6 -4.34 -0.12 -25.61
C LEU A 6 -4.72 -1.34 -24.76
N SER A 7 -5.40 -2.34 -25.34
CA SER A 7 -5.76 -3.56 -24.61
C SER A 7 -4.54 -4.31 -24.08
N ALA A 8 -3.45 -4.38 -24.85
CA ALA A 8 -2.21 -5.02 -24.42
C ALA A 8 -1.55 -4.26 -23.24
N VAL A 9 -1.56 -2.92 -23.29
CA VAL A 9 -1.07 -2.09 -22.19
C VAL A 9 -1.92 -2.28 -20.93
N LEU A 10 -3.25 -2.31 -21.06
CA LEU A 10 -4.15 -2.54 -19.92
C LEU A 10 -3.98 -3.92 -19.29
N TRP A 11 -3.74 -4.95 -20.11
CA TRP A 11 -3.40 -6.28 -19.61
C TRP A 11 -2.11 -6.25 -18.78
N ARG A 12 -1.05 -5.65 -19.31
CA ARG A 12 0.25 -5.50 -18.62
C ARG A 12 0.13 -4.70 -17.33
N GLU A 13 -0.64 -3.60 -17.32
CA GLU A 13 -0.89 -2.81 -16.12
C GLU A 13 -1.63 -3.63 -15.06
N ARG A 14 -2.59 -4.47 -15.47
CA ARG A 14 -3.27 -5.41 -14.57
C ARG A 14 -2.30 -6.42 -13.95
N GLU A 15 -1.43 -7.04 -14.74
CA GLU A 15 -0.41 -7.98 -14.22
C GLU A 15 0.52 -7.31 -13.20
N LEU A 16 0.86 -6.03 -13.42
CA LEU A 16 1.67 -5.26 -12.47
C LEU A 16 0.91 -4.94 -11.17
N LEU A 17 -0.40 -4.67 -11.25
CA LEU A 17 -1.25 -4.49 -10.07
C LEU A 17 -1.43 -5.79 -9.28
N GLU A 18 -1.59 -6.93 -9.97
CA GLU A 18 -1.60 -8.26 -9.34
C GLU A 18 -0.27 -8.55 -8.63
N LEU A 19 0.86 -8.24 -9.28
CA LEU A 19 2.18 -8.37 -8.67
C LEU A 19 2.36 -7.42 -7.46
N LEU A 20 1.86 -6.19 -7.53
CA LEU A 20 1.90 -5.26 -6.41
C LEU A 20 1.10 -5.78 -5.22
N THR A 21 -0.09 -6.33 -5.48
CA THR A 21 -0.93 -6.97 -4.46
C THR A 21 -0.15 -8.08 -3.76
N PHE A 22 0.46 -8.99 -4.55
CA PHE A 22 1.30 -10.06 -4.01
C PHE A 22 2.46 -9.51 -3.14
N LYS A 23 3.13 -8.44 -3.56
CA LYS A 23 4.24 -7.86 -2.80
C LYS A 23 3.81 -7.16 -1.51
N LEU A 24 2.63 -6.56 -1.48
CA LEU A 24 2.07 -6.00 -0.26
C LEU A 24 1.63 -7.08 0.73
N GLU A 25 1.05 -8.20 0.24
CA GLU A 25 0.75 -9.37 1.08
C GLU A 25 2.02 -10.01 1.64
N GLU A 26 3.09 -10.12 0.84
CA GLU A 26 4.41 -10.59 1.30
C GLU A 26 4.95 -9.70 2.44
N GLU A 27 4.90 -8.37 2.27
CA GLU A 27 5.28 -7.40 3.30
C GLU A 27 4.42 -7.56 4.57
N GLN A 28 3.10 -7.72 4.41
CA GLN A 28 2.17 -7.94 5.52
C GLN A 28 2.55 -9.19 6.33
N LEU A 29 2.85 -10.30 5.66
CA LEU A 29 3.24 -11.55 6.31
C LEU A 29 4.57 -11.39 7.07
N LEU A 30 5.53 -10.64 6.53
CA LEU A 30 6.78 -10.34 7.21
C LEU A 30 6.58 -9.47 8.45
N LEU A 31 5.70 -8.47 8.37
CA LEU A 31 5.32 -7.60 9.49
C LEU A 31 4.62 -8.41 10.59
N ALA A 32 3.59 -9.19 10.23
CA ALA A 32 2.85 -10.02 11.17
C ALA A 32 3.74 -11.09 11.84
N ALA A 33 4.74 -11.61 11.14
CA ALA A 33 5.71 -12.56 11.69
C ALA A 33 6.86 -11.91 12.48
N GLY A 34 6.86 -10.58 12.65
CA GLY A 34 7.92 -9.83 13.33
C GLY A 34 9.29 -9.94 12.66
N ARG A 35 9.35 -10.21 11.36
CA ARG A 35 10.59 -10.45 10.60
C ARG A 35 11.17 -9.13 10.06
N SER A 36 11.38 -8.16 10.96
CA SER A 36 11.80 -6.78 10.64
C SER A 36 13.02 -6.67 9.71
N ARG A 37 14.00 -7.59 9.83
CA ARG A 37 15.19 -7.61 8.95
C ARG A 37 14.88 -7.72 7.44
N TRP A 38 13.74 -8.31 7.08
CA TRP A 38 13.33 -8.53 5.69
C TRP A 38 12.36 -7.48 5.17
N VAL A 39 11.75 -6.67 6.06
CA VAL A 39 10.75 -5.67 5.66
C VAL A 39 11.34 -4.68 4.66
N SER A 40 12.57 -4.20 4.87
CA SER A 40 13.25 -3.31 3.91
C SER A 40 13.55 -3.94 2.54
N HIS A 41 13.55 -5.26 2.43
CA HIS A 41 13.66 -5.94 1.14
C HIS A 41 12.31 -5.96 0.44
N ALA A 42 11.25 -6.33 1.15
CA ALA A 42 9.88 -6.31 0.61
C ALA A 42 9.46 -4.89 0.18
N SER A 43 9.74 -3.85 0.98
CA SER A 43 9.40 -2.47 0.60
C SER A 43 10.14 -2.02 -0.68
N ARG A 44 11.40 -2.45 -0.89
CA ARG A 44 12.12 -2.18 -2.15
C ARG A 44 11.53 -2.93 -3.34
N GLU A 45 10.97 -4.12 -3.15
CA GLU A 45 10.27 -4.83 -4.21
C GLU A 45 8.96 -4.13 -4.57
N VAL A 46 8.21 -3.64 -3.58
CA VAL A 46 7.03 -2.79 -3.79
C VAL A 46 7.39 -1.55 -4.60
N GLU A 47 8.45 -0.83 -4.23
CA GLU A 47 8.92 0.35 -4.97
C GLU A 47 9.28 0.03 -6.44
N GLN A 48 9.94 -1.09 -6.70
CA GLN A 48 10.27 -1.53 -8.06
C GLN A 48 9.02 -1.80 -8.90
N VAL A 49 7.96 -2.36 -8.31
CA VAL A 49 6.69 -2.59 -9.01
C VAL A 49 5.99 -1.26 -9.27
N LEU A 50 6.00 -0.32 -8.31
CA LEU A 50 5.44 1.02 -8.47
C LEU A 50 6.11 1.81 -9.61
N GLU A 51 7.43 1.67 -9.80
CA GLU A 51 8.13 2.30 -10.92
C GLU A 51 7.66 1.75 -12.28
N ARG A 52 7.49 0.44 -12.37
CA ARG A 52 6.96 -0.22 -13.58
C ARG A 52 5.52 0.21 -13.84
N LEU A 53 4.69 0.33 -12.80
CA LEU A 53 3.32 0.85 -12.91
C LEU A 53 3.30 2.28 -13.41
N ARG A 54 4.21 3.15 -12.93
CA ARG A 54 4.30 4.52 -13.45
C ARG A 54 4.61 4.53 -14.94
N SER A 55 5.54 3.69 -15.38
CA SER A 55 5.90 3.57 -16.81
C SER A 55 4.72 3.05 -17.64
N ALA A 56 4.05 1.99 -17.19
CA ALA A 56 2.85 1.44 -17.84
C ALA A 56 1.70 2.47 -17.88
N GLY A 57 1.51 3.27 -16.83
CA GLY A 57 0.50 4.32 -16.80
C GLY A 57 0.73 5.44 -17.81
N LEU A 58 1.99 5.77 -18.10
CA LEU A 58 2.35 6.70 -19.19
C LEU A 58 2.07 6.09 -20.57
N GLU A 59 2.43 4.82 -20.78
CA GLU A 59 2.10 4.08 -22.00
C GLU A 59 0.58 3.99 -22.21
N ARG A 60 -0.18 3.76 -21.13
CA ARG A 60 -1.65 3.72 -21.14
C ARG A 60 -2.23 5.07 -21.52
N ALA A 61 -1.74 6.16 -20.93
CA ALA A 61 -2.21 7.50 -21.25
C ALA A 61 -1.99 7.82 -22.74
N ALA A 62 -0.80 7.52 -23.28
CA ALA A 62 -0.49 7.73 -24.69
C ALA A 62 -1.38 6.87 -25.62
N SER A 63 -1.55 5.59 -25.30
CA SER A 63 -2.41 4.68 -26.08
C SER A 63 -3.88 5.09 -26.01
N SER A 64 -4.36 5.50 -24.84
CA SER A 64 -5.75 5.92 -24.61
C SER A 64 -6.08 7.21 -25.34
N ALA A 65 -5.15 8.16 -25.43
CA ALA A 65 -5.35 9.41 -26.17
C ALA A 65 -5.55 9.16 -27.67
N VAL A 66 -4.78 8.23 -28.25
CA VAL A 66 -4.94 7.84 -29.67
C VAL A 66 -6.31 7.20 -29.91
N VAL A 67 -6.70 6.24 -29.06
CA VAL A 67 -8.01 5.58 -29.17
C VAL A 67 -9.16 6.56 -28.94
N ALA A 68 -9.00 7.52 -28.04
CA ALA A 68 -9.97 8.57 -27.79
C ALA A 68 -10.22 9.41 -29.05
N GLU A 69 -9.16 9.85 -29.74
CA GLU A 69 -9.27 10.58 -31.01
C GLU A 69 -9.95 9.73 -32.09
N GLU A 70 -9.56 8.46 -32.22
CA GLU A 70 -10.17 7.51 -33.17
C GLU A 70 -11.68 7.33 -32.92
N TRP A 71 -12.11 7.40 -31.67
CA TRP A 71 -13.52 7.23 -31.26
C TRP A 71 -14.25 8.57 -31.07
N GLY A 72 -13.63 9.69 -31.42
CA GLY A 72 -14.27 11.01 -31.43
C GLY A 72 -14.52 11.63 -30.06
N VAL A 73 -13.78 11.20 -29.03
CA VAL A 73 -13.78 11.85 -27.71
C VAL A 73 -12.46 12.59 -27.47
N SER A 74 -12.43 13.45 -26.44
CA SER A 74 -11.23 14.23 -26.12
C SER A 74 -10.03 13.30 -25.84
N PRO A 75 -8.82 13.58 -26.37
CA PRO A 75 -7.61 12.82 -26.03
C PRO A 75 -7.26 12.86 -24.54
N ASP A 76 -7.71 13.91 -23.83
CA ASP A 76 -7.54 14.06 -22.38
C ASP A 76 -8.70 13.42 -21.58
N ALA A 77 -9.65 12.76 -22.25
CA ALA A 77 -10.76 12.10 -21.57
C ALA A 77 -10.24 10.97 -20.65
N PRO A 78 -10.82 10.78 -19.46
CA PRO A 78 -10.45 9.66 -18.61
C PRO A 78 -10.79 8.35 -19.31
N LEU A 79 -10.02 7.30 -19.05
CA LEU A 79 -10.16 5.99 -19.73
C LEU A 79 -11.61 5.47 -19.71
N ARG A 80 -12.35 5.65 -18.62
CA ARG A 80 -13.77 5.27 -18.51
C ARG A 80 -14.66 5.89 -19.60
N ASP A 81 -14.39 7.13 -19.99
CA ASP A 81 -15.18 7.85 -20.98
C ASP A 81 -14.77 7.39 -22.39
N VAL A 82 -13.49 7.04 -22.59
CA VAL A 82 -13.02 6.38 -23.81
C VAL A 82 -13.68 5.02 -23.97
N VAL A 83 -13.72 4.19 -22.92
CA VAL A 83 -14.42 2.90 -22.95
C VAL A 83 -15.91 3.06 -23.26
N ALA A 84 -16.57 4.08 -22.69
CA ALA A 84 -17.98 4.34 -22.93
C ALA A 84 -18.28 4.83 -24.36
N ALA A 85 -17.29 5.42 -25.04
CA ALA A 85 -17.38 5.88 -26.43
C ALA A 85 -16.99 4.80 -27.46
N ALA A 86 -16.68 3.58 -27.02
CA ALA A 86 -16.33 2.48 -27.91
C ALA A 86 -17.44 2.26 -28.97
N PRO A 87 -17.08 2.20 -30.27
CA PRO A 87 -18.03 1.87 -31.33
C PRO A 87 -18.63 0.46 -31.15
N ASP A 88 -19.72 0.18 -31.89
CA ASP A 88 -20.34 -1.14 -31.93
C ASP A 88 -19.29 -2.23 -32.23
N GLY A 89 -19.18 -3.19 -31.31
CA GLY A 89 -18.19 -4.26 -31.41
C GLY A 89 -17.73 -4.77 -30.04
N PRO A 90 -16.75 -5.68 -30.02
CA PRO A 90 -16.32 -6.34 -28.78
C PRO A 90 -15.46 -5.46 -27.86
N TRP A 91 -14.91 -4.36 -28.38
CA TRP A 91 -13.90 -3.58 -27.67
C TRP A 91 -14.43 -2.87 -26.43
N GLY A 92 -15.67 -2.37 -26.46
CA GLY A 92 -16.29 -1.75 -25.28
C GLY A 92 -16.34 -2.70 -24.10
N GLU A 93 -16.78 -3.94 -24.32
CA GLU A 93 -16.85 -4.98 -23.28
C GLU A 93 -15.46 -5.40 -22.78
N ILE A 94 -14.50 -5.60 -23.69
CA ILE A 94 -13.13 -5.99 -23.34
C ILE A 94 -12.44 -4.92 -22.48
N LEU A 95 -12.50 -3.66 -22.91
CA LEU A 95 -11.87 -2.57 -22.17
C LEU A 95 -12.59 -2.29 -20.84
N ALA A 96 -13.92 -2.45 -20.79
CA ALA A 96 -14.68 -2.35 -19.55
C ALA A 96 -14.29 -3.44 -18.55
N ALA A 97 -14.08 -4.68 -19.00
CA ALA A 97 -13.62 -5.77 -18.16
C ALA A 97 -12.21 -5.49 -17.57
N HIS A 98 -11.30 -4.97 -18.39
CA HIS A 98 -9.99 -4.51 -17.90
C HIS A 98 -10.11 -3.41 -16.84
N LEU A 99 -10.90 -2.37 -17.13
CA LEU A 99 -11.11 -1.26 -16.21
C LEU A 99 -11.69 -1.73 -14.87
N GLY A 100 -12.70 -2.60 -14.91
CA GLY A 100 -13.30 -3.20 -13.72
C GLY A 100 -12.26 -3.94 -12.86
N ALA A 101 -11.49 -4.85 -13.48
CA ALA A 101 -10.46 -5.61 -12.76
C ALA A 101 -9.36 -4.71 -12.15
N MET A 102 -8.94 -3.65 -12.87
CA MET A 102 -7.96 -2.70 -12.32
C MET A 102 -8.52 -1.91 -11.14
N VAL A 103 -9.80 -1.53 -11.16
CA VAL A 103 -10.47 -0.84 -10.03
C VAL A 103 -10.54 -1.75 -8.81
N GLU A 104 -10.87 -3.03 -8.99
CA GLU A 104 -10.87 -4.03 -7.92
C GLU A 104 -9.49 -4.19 -7.29
N LEU A 105 -8.45 -4.41 -8.13
CA LEU A 105 -7.06 -4.54 -7.65
C LEU A 105 -6.58 -3.29 -6.92
N THR A 106 -6.87 -2.10 -7.45
CA THR A 106 -6.46 -0.83 -6.81
C THR A 106 -7.14 -0.65 -5.44
N THR A 107 -8.38 -1.11 -5.31
CA THR A 107 -9.11 -1.10 -4.03
C THR A 107 -8.46 -2.05 -3.03
N GLN A 108 -8.14 -3.28 -3.45
CA GLN A 108 -7.44 -4.27 -2.62
C GLN A 108 -6.06 -3.77 -2.17
N ILE A 109 -5.28 -3.20 -3.09
CA ILE A 109 -3.96 -2.58 -2.81
C ILE A 109 -4.10 -1.49 -1.73
N GLY A 110 -5.14 -0.66 -1.79
CA GLY A 110 -5.42 0.35 -0.76
C GLY A 110 -5.61 -0.26 0.62
N SER A 111 -6.43 -1.32 0.73
CA SER A 111 -6.66 -2.02 2.00
C SER A 111 -5.37 -2.64 2.56
N LEU A 112 -4.59 -3.31 1.71
CA LEU A 112 -3.33 -3.95 2.12
C LEU A 112 -2.32 -2.91 2.62
N ARG A 113 -2.22 -1.77 1.92
CA ARG A 113 -1.35 -0.68 2.34
C ARG A 113 -1.77 -0.12 3.71
N ASP A 114 -3.07 0.15 3.89
CA ASP A 114 -3.58 0.67 5.17
C ASP A 114 -3.37 -0.32 6.32
N GLU A 115 -3.45 -1.62 6.04
CA GLU A 115 -3.10 -2.69 6.99
C GLU A 115 -1.61 -2.70 7.35
N ASN A 116 -0.72 -2.64 6.36
CA ASN A 116 0.72 -2.60 6.58
C ASN A 116 1.14 -1.35 7.37
N ASP A 117 0.57 -0.19 7.04
CA ASP A 117 0.80 1.07 7.76
C ASP A 117 0.37 0.96 9.23
N ARG A 118 -0.74 0.28 9.53
CA ARG A 118 -1.17 0.01 10.91
C ARG A 118 -0.18 -0.88 11.66
N PHE A 119 0.32 -1.95 11.04
CA PHE A 119 1.34 -2.82 11.66
C PHE A 119 2.62 -2.04 11.99
N LEU A 120 3.10 -1.22 11.06
CA LEU A 120 4.31 -0.41 11.25
C LEU A 120 4.15 0.59 12.40
N ARG A 121 3.02 1.28 12.48
CA ARG A 121 2.74 2.24 13.58
C ARG A 121 2.66 1.54 14.93
N ALA A 122 1.98 0.40 15.01
CA ALA A 122 1.90 -0.38 16.24
C ALA A 122 3.28 -0.87 16.71
N ALA A 123 4.13 -1.33 15.77
CA ALA A 123 5.49 -1.76 16.09
C ALA A 123 6.38 -0.60 16.58
N ALA A 124 6.24 0.59 15.98
CA ALA A 124 6.95 1.78 16.42
C ALA A 124 6.55 2.19 17.84
N GLN A 125 5.24 2.27 18.11
CA GLN A 125 4.72 2.62 19.43
C GLN A 125 5.20 1.64 20.52
N ALA A 126 5.11 0.32 20.28
CA ALA A 126 5.59 -0.67 21.24
C ALA A 126 7.10 -0.55 21.54
N THR A 127 7.89 -0.14 20.53
CA THR A 127 9.33 0.10 20.69
C THR A 127 9.59 1.34 21.56
N GLU A 128 8.84 2.43 21.33
CA GLU A 128 8.92 3.66 22.12
C GLU A 128 8.50 3.44 23.58
N GLU A 129 7.39 2.72 23.82
CA GLU A 129 6.92 2.37 25.16
C GLU A 129 7.96 1.53 25.93
N THR A 130 8.58 0.56 25.26
CA THR A 130 9.66 -0.24 25.84
C THR A 130 10.87 0.63 26.22
N LEU A 131 11.26 1.56 25.35
CA LEU A 131 12.39 2.44 25.60
C LEU A 131 12.09 3.40 26.76
N ALA A 132 10.91 4.01 26.79
CA ALA A 132 10.47 4.90 27.87
C ALA A 132 10.39 4.17 29.23
N GLY A 133 9.87 2.94 29.25
CA GLY A 133 9.86 2.09 30.44
C GLY A 133 11.27 1.75 30.93
N SER A 134 12.21 1.48 30.01
CA SER A 134 13.61 1.21 30.36
C SER A 134 14.34 2.42 30.95
N VAL A 135 14.10 3.62 30.42
CA VAL A 135 14.65 4.88 30.94
C VAL A 135 14.11 5.19 32.33
N THR A 136 12.83 4.90 32.58
CA THR A 136 12.20 5.13 33.89
C THR A 136 12.73 4.16 34.96
N CYS A 137 13.06 2.92 34.58
CA CYS A 137 13.70 1.94 35.48
C CYS A 137 15.18 2.26 35.79
N ALA A 138 15.89 2.95 34.89
CA ALA A 138 17.33 3.23 35.01
C ALA A 138 17.68 4.26 36.10
N ALA A 139 16.71 4.93 36.70
CA ALA A 139 16.90 5.82 37.85
C ALA A 139 17.14 5.05 39.17
N THR A 140 17.83 3.92 39.12
CA THR A 140 17.93 3.03 40.29
C THR A 140 18.99 3.47 41.28
N TYR A 141 19.96 4.33 40.92
CA TYR A 141 21.02 4.78 41.85
C TYR A 141 21.36 6.27 41.66
N ASP A 142 21.52 6.98 42.78
CA ASP A 142 22.02 8.36 42.78
C ASP A 142 23.56 8.42 42.69
N ALA A 143 24.13 9.63 42.60
CA ALA A 143 25.58 9.85 42.52
C ALA A 143 26.37 9.38 43.77
N SER A 144 25.67 9.00 44.85
CA SER A 144 26.25 8.38 46.05
C SER A 144 26.13 6.85 46.07
N GLY A 145 25.60 6.23 45.02
CA GLY A 145 25.43 4.77 44.93
C GLY A 145 24.32 4.23 45.83
N VAL A 146 23.42 5.09 46.31
CA VAL A 146 22.25 4.68 47.10
C VAL A 146 21.11 4.42 46.14
N PRO A 147 20.32 3.34 46.32
CA PRO A 147 19.17 3.12 45.47
C PRO A 147 18.23 4.31 45.60
N ALA A 148 17.94 5.01 44.50
CA ALA A 148 17.05 6.16 44.56
C ALA A 148 15.70 5.65 45.07
N ALA A 149 15.28 6.13 46.24
CA ALA A 149 14.02 5.71 46.84
C ALA A 149 12.91 6.01 45.83
N GLY A 150 12.39 4.95 45.19
CA GLY A 150 11.32 5.05 44.22
C GLY A 150 10.18 5.85 44.82
N SER A 151 9.92 7.01 44.22
CA SER A 151 8.79 7.85 44.62
C SER A 151 7.51 7.08 44.32
N GLU A 152 6.81 6.79 45.42
CA GLU A 152 5.37 6.55 45.57
C GLU A 152 4.78 5.20 45.17
N ARG A 153 4.65 4.36 46.21
CA ARG A 153 3.46 3.57 46.58
C ARG A 153 2.26 3.71 45.62
N ALA A 154 2.06 2.70 44.78
CA ALA A 154 0.72 2.32 44.34
C ALA A 154 -0.10 1.91 45.58
N ARG A 155 -0.98 2.80 46.07
CA ARG A 155 -1.99 2.42 47.07
C ARG A 155 -3.16 1.79 46.30
N LEU A 156 -3.24 0.48 46.33
CA LEU A 156 -4.44 -0.25 45.95
C LEU A 156 -5.52 0.05 46.99
N PHE A 157 -6.57 0.78 46.59
CA PHE A 157 -7.79 0.85 47.37
C PHE A 157 -8.57 -0.44 47.14
N GLU A 158 -8.55 -1.31 48.14
CA GLU A 158 -9.44 -2.46 48.23
C GLU A 158 -10.76 -1.95 48.84
N GLY A 159 -11.75 -1.67 47.99
CA GLY A 159 -13.10 -1.33 48.41
C GLY A 159 -13.93 -2.60 48.53
N THR A 160 -14.34 -2.96 49.74
CA THR A 160 -15.34 -4.01 49.97
C THR A 160 -16.29 -3.55 51.07
N LEU A 161 -17.58 -3.49 50.70
CA LEU A 161 -18.82 -3.26 51.47
C LEU A 161 -19.15 -1.81 51.84
#